data_AF-A0A4R2J6D2-F1
#
_entry.id   AF-A0A4R2J6D2-F1
#
_cell.length_a   1.000
_cell.length_b   1.000
_cell.length_c   1.000
_cell.angle_alpha   90.00
_cell.angle_beta   90.00
_cell.angle_gamma   90.00
#
_symmetry.space_group_name_H-M   'P 1'
#
loop_
_entity.id
_entity.type
_entity.pdbx_description
1 polymer ?
#
loop_
_entity_poly.entity_id
_entity_poly.type
_entity_poly.pdbx_seq_one_letter_code
_entity_poly.pdbx_strand_id
1 'polypeptide(L)'
;MRKIVNREDKIIINYSQSKGGKQCSFNLVFPYINDTEIDVALVAEQSDSGEWNPLKAIIDKEETTADEEEAAKDLADLTWHIYSRKERKKLLPPVVNLWEEGNLIIAACLSGKYGEKFFTAKQQENLEKEVLNSDRLICWWPD
;
A
#
# COMPACT_ATOMS: atom_id res chain seq x y z
N MET A 1 -15.56 -1.69 7.00
CA MET A 1 -14.98 -1.30 5.70
C MET A 1 -15.90 -0.31 5.02
N ARG A 2 -15.46 0.94 4.89
CA ARG A 2 -16.16 1.95 4.10
C ARG A 2 -15.98 1.57 2.63
N LYS A 3 -17.07 1.61 1.86
CA LYS A 3 -17.00 1.35 0.41
C LYS A 3 -16.76 2.69 -0.26
N ILE A 4 -15.72 2.78 -1.08
CA ILE A 4 -15.52 3.94 -1.95
C ILE A 4 -16.70 3.98 -2.94
N VAL A 5 -17.64 4.88 -2.68
CA VAL A 5 -18.79 5.11 -3.55
C VAL A 5 -18.30 5.88 -4.77
N ASN A 6 -18.89 5.64 -5.93
CA ASN A 6 -18.48 6.30 -7.15
C ASN A 6 -18.91 7.78 -7.14
N ARG A 7 -18.16 8.65 -6.45
CA ARG A 7 -18.33 10.10 -6.40
C ARG A 7 -17.34 10.80 -7.35
N GLU A 8 -17.70 11.98 -7.83
CA GLU A 8 -17.02 12.66 -8.96
C GLU A 8 -15.59 13.14 -8.63
N ASP A 9 -15.26 13.31 -7.34
CA ASP A 9 -13.99 13.85 -6.88
C ASP A 9 -13.03 12.76 -6.38
N LYS A 10 -12.14 12.30 -7.29
CA LYS A 10 -11.16 11.25 -7.02
C LYS A 10 -9.81 11.56 -7.62
N ILE A 11 -8.74 11.16 -6.94
CA ILE A 11 -7.39 11.13 -7.53
C ILE A 11 -7.03 9.70 -7.90
N ILE A 12 -6.60 9.51 -9.15
CA ILE A 12 -6.21 8.20 -9.68
C ILE A 12 -4.71 8.18 -9.91
N ILE A 13 -4.04 7.23 -9.27
CA ILE A 13 -2.61 6.97 -9.40
C ILE A 13 -2.46 5.69 -10.22
N ASN A 14 -1.84 5.76 -11.39
CA ASN A 14 -1.66 4.60 -12.27
C ASN A 14 -0.26 4.00 -12.07
N TYR A 15 -0.20 2.70 -11.76
CA TYR A 15 1.04 1.96 -11.59
C TYR A 15 1.38 1.11 -12.81
N SER A 16 0.38 0.47 -13.42
CA SER A 16 0.59 -0.39 -14.59
C SER A 16 -0.66 -0.48 -15.47
N GLN A 17 -0.47 -0.94 -16.71
CA GLN A 17 -1.56 -1.16 -17.64
C GLN A 17 -2.15 -2.58 -17.46
N SER A 18 -3.48 -2.67 -17.50
CA SER A 18 -4.20 -3.96 -17.48
C SER A 18 -3.82 -4.81 -18.69
N LYS A 19 -3.64 -6.11 -18.45
CA LYS A 19 -3.34 -7.11 -19.49
C LYS A 19 -4.55 -7.99 -19.82
N GLY A 20 -5.73 -7.65 -19.30
CA GLY A 20 -6.99 -8.37 -19.53
C GLY A 20 -7.27 -9.50 -18.55
N GLY A 21 -6.55 -9.53 -17.42
CA GLY A 21 -6.76 -10.49 -16.34
C GLY A 21 -7.97 -10.15 -15.45
N LYS A 22 -8.21 -10.97 -14.43
CA LYS A 22 -9.31 -10.74 -13.48
C LYS A 22 -8.96 -9.60 -12.54
N GLN A 23 -9.72 -8.51 -12.59
CA GLN A 23 -9.52 -7.37 -11.70
C GLN A 23 -10.29 -7.53 -10.38
N CYS A 24 -9.65 -7.12 -9.29
CA CYS A 24 -10.25 -6.98 -7.96
C CYS A 24 -9.86 -5.62 -7.38
N SER A 25 -10.72 -5.09 -6.49
CA SER A 25 -10.46 -3.85 -5.77
C SER A 25 -10.47 -4.12 -4.27
N PHE A 26 -9.49 -3.54 -3.57
CA PHE A 26 -9.31 -3.61 -2.13
C PHE A 26 -9.47 -2.21 -1.55
N ASN A 27 -10.39 -2.03 -0.60
CA ASN A 27 -10.54 -0.76 0.11
C ASN A 27 -9.62 -0.79 1.33
N LEU A 28 -8.61 0.06 1.34
CA LEU A 28 -7.57 0.11 2.36
C LEU A 28 -7.62 1.47 3.06
N VAL A 29 -7.40 1.47 4.36
CA VAL A 29 -7.16 2.69 5.15
C VAL A 29 -5.68 2.73 5.46
N PHE A 30 -5.03 3.82 5.08
CA PHE A 30 -3.61 4.04 5.24
C PHE A 30 -3.37 5.12 6.30
N PRO A 31 -2.84 4.78 7.48
CA PRO A 31 -2.42 5.77 8.47
C PRO A 31 -1.32 6.66 7.88
N TYR A 32 -1.48 7.96 8.02
CA TYR A 32 -0.64 8.97 7.41
C TYR A 32 -0.16 9.98 8.47
N ILE A 33 0.62 10.96 8.04
CA ILE A 33 1.31 11.92 8.91
C ILE A 33 0.27 12.74 9.70
N ASN A 34 0.60 13.16 10.93
CA ASN A 34 -0.27 13.98 11.80
C ASN A 34 -1.62 13.33 12.14
N ASP A 35 -1.64 12.02 12.36
CA ASP A 35 -2.86 11.24 12.69
C ASP A 35 -3.97 11.36 11.63
N THR A 36 -3.60 11.68 10.39
CA THR A 36 -4.50 11.66 9.25
C THR A 36 -4.53 10.27 8.62
N GLU A 37 -5.52 10.02 7.77
CA GLU A 37 -5.75 8.75 7.09
C GLU A 37 -6.02 9.00 5.61
N ILE A 38 -5.49 8.11 4.77
CA ILE A 38 -5.80 8.06 3.34
C ILE A 38 -6.70 6.86 3.08
N ASP A 39 -7.91 7.12 2.58
CA ASP A 39 -8.85 6.10 2.13
C ASP A 39 -8.59 5.80 0.65
N VAL A 40 -8.06 4.60 0.39
CA VAL A 40 -7.59 4.21 -0.95
C VAL A 40 -8.22 2.90 -1.43
N ALA A 41 -8.75 2.92 -2.65
CA ALA A 41 -9.10 1.72 -3.39
C ALA A 41 -7.91 1.29 -4.24
N LEU A 42 -7.23 0.21 -3.83
CA LEU A 42 -6.20 -0.43 -4.65
C LEU A 42 -6.88 -1.39 -5.64
N VAL A 43 -6.74 -1.11 -6.93
CA VAL A 43 -7.20 -2.00 -8.01
C VAL A 43 -6.02 -2.82 -8.49
N ALA A 44 -6.17 -4.14 -8.49
CA ALA A 44 -5.16 -5.06 -8.97
C ALA A 44 -5.76 -6.13 -9.88
N GLU A 45 -4.92 -6.68 -10.75
CA GLU A 45 -5.24 -7.71 -11.71
C GLU A 45 -4.53 -9.01 -11.36
N GLN A 46 -5.27 -10.12 -11.33
CA GLN A 46 -4.68 -11.45 -11.23
C GLN A 46 -4.39 -11.99 -12.63
N SER A 47 -3.14 -12.37 -12.87
CA SER A 47 -2.71 -13.07 -14.09
C SER A 47 -3.18 -14.53 -14.08
N ASP A 48 -3.07 -15.20 -15.24
CA ASP A 48 -3.35 -16.63 -15.36
C ASP A 48 -2.39 -17.50 -14.53
N SER A 49 -1.18 -17.00 -14.23
CA SER A 49 -0.22 -17.64 -13.31
C SER A 49 -0.61 -17.50 -11.84
N GLY A 50 -1.66 -16.73 -11.53
CA GLY A 50 -2.12 -16.45 -10.17
C GLY A 50 -1.40 -15.28 -9.49
N GLU A 51 -0.47 -14.61 -10.17
CA GLU A 51 0.24 -13.44 -9.67
C GLU A 51 -0.64 -12.20 -9.71
N TRP A 52 -0.52 -11.36 -8.68
CA TRP A 52 -1.29 -10.13 -8.58
C TRP A 52 -0.45 -8.93 -8.99
N ASN A 53 -0.99 -8.14 -9.92
CA ASN A 53 -0.38 -6.95 -10.49
C ASN A 53 -1.20 -5.72 -10.09
N PRO A 54 -0.67 -4.82 -9.26
CA PRO A 54 -1.30 -3.54 -8.95
C PRO A 54 -1.46 -2.70 -10.21
N LEU A 55 -2.68 -2.26 -10.52
CA LEU A 55 -2.97 -1.44 -11.69
C LEU A 55 -3.02 0.05 -11.34
N LYS A 56 -3.81 0.39 -10.32
CA LYS A 56 -4.02 1.77 -9.89
C LYS A 56 -4.47 1.87 -8.44
N ALA A 57 -4.17 2.97 -7.80
CA ALA A 57 -4.78 3.40 -6.54
C ALA A 57 -5.75 4.55 -6.82
N ILE A 58 -6.85 4.58 -6.07
CA ILE A 58 -7.87 5.61 -6.19
C ILE A 58 -8.09 6.18 -4.78
N ILE A 59 -7.73 7.45 -4.60
CA ILE A 59 -8.00 8.20 -3.36
C ILE A 59 -9.40 8.78 -3.44
N ASP A 60 -10.21 8.55 -2.42
CA ASP A 60 -11.49 9.22 -2.21
C ASP A 60 -11.25 10.52 -1.43
N LYS A 61 -11.46 11.67 -2.08
CA LYS A 61 -11.18 12.99 -1.48
C LYS A 61 -12.09 13.30 -0.30
N GLU A 62 -13.30 12.75 -0.25
CA GLU A 62 -14.26 13.07 0.80
C GLU A 62 -14.05 12.24 2.06
N GLU A 63 -13.46 11.05 1.93
CA GLU A 63 -13.21 10.15 3.06
C GLU A 63 -11.79 10.29 3.62
N THR A 64 -10.84 10.69 2.77
CA THR A 64 -9.46 10.98 3.16
C THR A 64 -9.38 12.24 4.02
N THR A 65 -8.63 12.18 5.12
CA THR A 65 -8.38 13.32 6.01
C THR A 65 -7.01 13.98 5.78
N ALA A 66 -6.12 13.31 5.06
CA ALA A 66 -4.85 13.84 4.60
C ALA A 66 -5.03 14.82 3.41
N ASP A 67 -4.03 15.67 3.15
CA ASP A 67 -3.99 16.44 1.90
C ASP A 67 -3.93 15.49 0.71
N GLU A 68 -4.94 15.56 -0.18
CA GLU A 68 -5.07 14.55 -1.22
C GLU A 68 -3.97 14.61 -2.30
N GLU A 69 -3.36 15.77 -2.53
CA GLU A 69 -2.31 15.94 -3.54
C GLU A 69 -0.96 15.45 -3.01
N GLU A 70 -0.65 15.74 -1.75
CA GLU A 70 0.52 15.18 -1.06
C GLU A 70 0.39 13.67 -0.91
N ALA A 71 -0.76 13.19 -0.44
CA ALA A 71 -1.06 11.75 -0.36
C ALA A 71 -0.92 11.06 -1.72
N ALA A 72 -1.37 11.69 -2.80
CA ALA A 72 -1.25 11.11 -4.14
C ALA A 72 0.20 11.00 -4.63
N LYS A 73 1.02 12.03 -4.40
CA LYS A 73 2.46 12.00 -4.72
C LYS A 73 3.14 10.89 -3.94
N ASP A 74 2.81 10.77 -2.68
CA ASP A 74 3.41 9.80 -1.80
C ASP A 74 3.02 8.37 -2.18
N LEU A 75 1.73 8.12 -2.39
CA LEU A 75 1.26 6.82 -2.86
C LEU A 75 1.81 6.45 -4.25
N ALA A 76 2.13 7.44 -5.10
CA ALA A 76 2.74 7.17 -6.41
C ALA A 76 4.18 6.62 -6.30
N ASP A 77 4.89 6.93 -5.21
CA ASP A 77 6.25 6.47 -4.94
C ASP A 77 6.33 5.08 -4.29
N LEU A 78 5.17 4.52 -3.94
CA LEU A 78 5.06 3.20 -3.32
C LEU A 78 5.05 2.07 -4.35
N THR A 79 5.67 0.97 -3.94
CA THR A 79 5.60 -0.32 -4.63
C THR A 79 4.64 -1.22 -3.89
N TRP A 80 3.59 -1.67 -4.57
CA TRP A 80 2.56 -2.53 -4.01
C TRP A 80 2.89 -4.00 -4.27
N HIS A 81 2.76 -4.84 -3.25
CA HIS A 81 2.90 -6.29 -3.35
C HIS A 81 1.64 -6.97 -2.83
N ILE A 82 1.05 -7.85 -3.64
CA ILE A 82 -0.11 -8.64 -3.26
C ILE A 82 0.25 -10.11 -3.43
N TYR A 83 0.14 -10.89 -2.36
CA TYR A 83 0.57 -12.29 -2.35
C TYR A 83 -0.23 -13.13 -1.34
N SER A 84 -0.12 -14.46 -1.43
CA SER A 84 -0.87 -15.35 -0.54
C SER A 84 -0.30 -15.32 0.88
N ARG A 85 -1.16 -15.47 1.90
CA ARG A 85 -0.70 -15.64 3.31
C ARG A 85 0.30 -16.79 3.48
N LYS A 86 0.24 -17.81 2.62
CA LYS A 86 1.21 -18.93 2.62
C LYS A 86 2.63 -18.49 2.27
N GLU A 87 2.78 -17.35 1.62
CA GLU A 87 4.05 -16.75 1.19
C GLU A 87 4.53 -15.66 2.15
N ARG A 88 4.07 -15.62 3.41
CA ARG A 88 4.46 -14.59 4.42
C ARG A 88 5.97 -14.45 4.65
N LYS A 89 6.79 -15.39 4.19
CA LYS A 89 8.27 -15.33 4.22
C LYS A 89 8.89 -14.62 3.01
N LYS A 90 8.08 -14.05 2.12
CA LYS A 90 8.56 -13.28 0.97
C LYS A 90 9.44 -12.12 1.45
N LEU A 91 10.54 -11.92 0.75
CA LEU A 91 11.41 -10.76 0.96
C LEU A 91 10.75 -9.55 0.30
N LEU A 92 10.55 -8.50 1.07
CA LEU A 92 9.96 -7.26 0.61
C LEU A 92 10.95 -6.11 0.84
N PRO A 93 10.86 -5.04 0.03
CA PRO A 93 11.45 -3.76 0.41
C PRO A 93 10.86 -3.28 1.76
N PRO A 94 11.43 -2.23 2.37
CA PRO A 94 10.87 -1.63 3.59
C PRO A 94 9.35 -1.40 3.44
N VAL A 95 8.59 -2.11 4.28
CA VAL A 95 7.12 -2.04 4.29
C VAL A 95 6.73 -0.80 5.08
N VAL A 96 5.91 0.05 4.47
CA VAL A 96 5.29 1.19 5.13
C VAL A 96 4.01 0.76 5.83
N ASN A 97 3.23 -0.13 5.20
CA ASN A 97 2.03 -0.68 5.80
C ASN A 97 1.63 -2.02 5.17
N LEU A 98 0.88 -2.84 5.91
CA LEU A 98 0.44 -4.19 5.53
C LEU A 98 -1.02 -4.42 5.92
N TRP A 99 -1.80 -4.96 4.99
CA TRP A 99 -3.19 -5.36 5.20
C TRP A 99 -3.38 -6.85 4.94
N GLU A 100 -4.26 -7.48 5.70
CA GLU A 100 -4.65 -8.86 5.46
C GLU A 100 -6.11 -8.94 4.95
N GLU A 101 -6.28 -9.25 3.67
CA GLU A 101 -7.58 -9.34 2.99
C GLU A 101 -7.91 -10.79 2.64
N GLY A 102 -8.74 -11.45 3.45
CA GLY A 102 -9.04 -12.87 3.28
C GLY A 102 -7.76 -13.72 3.32
N ASN A 103 -7.43 -14.44 2.24
CA ASN A 103 -6.19 -15.24 2.14
C ASN A 103 -5.01 -14.47 1.51
N LEU A 104 -5.16 -13.16 1.24
CA LEU A 104 -4.12 -12.33 0.67
C LEU A 104 -3.47 -11.44 1.73
N ILE A 105 -2.21 -11.12 1.48
CA ILE A 105 -1.47 -10.05 2.14
C ILE A 105 -1.22 -8.98 1.08
N ILE A 106 -1.55 -7.74 1.42
CA ILE A 106 -1.28 -6.55 0.62
C ILE A 106 -0.23 -5.76 1.39
N ALA A 107 0.88 -5.42 0.77
CA ALA A 107 1.93 -4.62 1.37
C ALA A 107 2.23 -3.42 0.49
N ALA A 108 2.27 -2.25 1.12
CA ALA A 108 2.79 -1.02 0.52
C ALA A 108 4.25 -0.88 0.99
N CYS A 109 5.17 -0.89 0.03
CA CYS A 109 6.59 -0.81 0.30
C CYS A 109 7.18 0.45 -0.33
N LEU A 110 8.24 0.98 0.27
CA LEU A 110 9.03 2.01 -0.39
C LEU A 110 9.66 1.46 -1.65
N SER A 111 9.70 2.29 -2.69
CA SER A 111 10.43 1.96 -3.91
C SER A 111 11.92 1.78 -3.62
N GLY A 112 12.59 0.98 -4.48
CA GLY A 112 14.01 0.64 -4.31
C GLY A 112 14.97 1.83 -4.25
N LYS A 113 14.52 3.05 -4.60
CA LYS A 113 15.29 4.29 -4.41
C LYS A 113 15.55 4.64 -2.94
N TYR A 114 14.75 4.14 -2.01
CA TYR A 114 14.84 4.47 -0.57
C TYR A 114 15.47 3.37 0.30
N GLY A 115 15.89 2.25 -0.29
CA GLY A 115 16.58 1.21 0.47
C GLY A 115 17.14 0.07 -0.39
N GLU A 116 18.42 -0.24 -0.20
CA GLU A 116 19.11 -1.39 -0.81
C GLU A 116 18.90 -2.72 -0.04
N LYS A 117 18.10 -2.72 1.04
CA LYS A 117 17.94 -3.87 1.94
C LYS A 117 16.51 -4.42 1.92
N PHE A 118 16.39 -5.65 1.44
CA PHE A 118 15.16 -6.43 1.48
C PHE A 118 15.12 -7.26 2.76
N PHE A 119 14.00 -7.25 3.46
CA PHE A 119 13.81 -7.99 4.70
C PHE A 119 12.59 -8.92 4.59
N THR A 120 12.57 -10.00 5.35
CA THR A 120 11.34 -10.80 5.51
C THR A 120 10.34 -10.02 6.37
N ALA A 121 9.02 -10.27 6.19
CA ALA A 121 7.99 -9.64 7.03
C ALA A 121 8.27 -9.80 8.54
N LYS A 122 8.78 -10.96 8.97
CA LYS A 122 9.16 -11.22 10.37
C LYS A 122 10.36 -10.39 10.85
N GLN A 123 11.29 -10.06 9.96
CA GLN A 123 12.42 -9.19 10.31
C GLN A 123 12.00 -7.72 10.40
N GLN A 124 10.99 -7.32 9.61
CA GLN A 124 10.39 -5.98 9.69
C GLN A 124 9.63 -5.79 11.01
N GLU A 125 8.85 -6.79 11.47
CA GLU A 125 8.20 -6.75 12.80
C GLU A 125 9.20 -6.53 13.96
N ASN A 126 10.46 -6.95 13.81
CA ASN A 126 11.51 -6.70 14.82
C ASN A 126 12.13 -5.30 14.70
N LEU A 127 12.23 -4.75 13.48
CA LEU A 127 12.67 -3.36 13.25
C LEU A 127 11.64 -2.36 13.78
N GLU A 128 10.35 -2.64 13.59
CA GLU A 128 9.26 -1.84 14.18
C GLU A 128 9.34 -1.76 15.70
N LYS A 129 9.72 -2.86 16.37
CA LYS A 129 9.92 -2.90 17.83
C LYS A 129 11.12 -2.09 18.32
N GLU A 130 12.17 -1.95 17.53
CA GLU A 130 13.29 -1.06 17.86
C GLU A 130 12.93 0.42 17.62
N VAL A 131 12.05 0.70 16.64
CA VAL A 131 11.56 2.06 16.31
C VAL A 131 10.47 2.54 17.28
N LEU A 132 9.70 1.64 17.91
CA LEU A 132 8.65 1.94 18.91
C LEU A 132 9.13 2.67 20.19
N ASN A 133 10.44 2.86 20.38
CA ASN A 133 11.03 3.70 21.44
C ASN A 133 11.38 5.13 20.98
N SER A 134 11.00 5.50 19.76
CA SER A 134 11.13 6.83 19.18
C SER A 134 9.72 7.28 18.77
N ASP A 135 9.31 8.49 19.14
CA ASP A 135 7.99 9.10 18.85
C ASP A 135 7.72 9.38 17.35
N ARG A 136 8.19 8.51 16.46
CA ARG A 136 8.01 8.56 15.01
C ARG A 136 7.70 7.15 14.50
N LEU A 137 6.42 6.83 14.34
CA LEU A 137 5.93 5.60 13.72
C LEU A 137 6.15 5.55 12.19
N ILE A 138 6.73 6.61 11.59
CA ILE A 138 7.02 6.72 10.16
C ILE A 138 8.46 7.23 9.98
N CYS A 139 9.48 6.44 10.36
CA CYS A 139 10.89 6.81 10.13
C CYS A 139 11.42 6.44 8.74
N TRP A 140 10.55 6.08 7.79
CA TRP A 140 10.99 5.64 6.47
C TRP A 140 10.50 6.53 5.32
N TRP A 141 9.58 7.47 5.56
CA TRP A 141 9.26 8.49 4.55
C TRP A 141 10.38 9.55 4.54
N PRO A 142 10.95 9.90 3.38
CA PRO A 142 11.87 11.03 3.30
C PRO A 142 11.11 12.33 3.62
N ASP A 143 11.67 13.17 4.48
CA ASP A 143 11.29 14.59 4.60
C ASP A 143 11.55 15.34 3.28
#